data_AF-A0A3B9HJS2-F1
#
_entry.id   AF-A0A3B9HJS2-F1
#
_cell.length_a   1.000
_cell.length_b   1.000
_cell.length_c   1.000
_cell.angle_alpha   90.00
_cell.angle_beta   90.00
_cell.angle_gamma   90.00
#
_symmetry.space_group_name_H-M   'P 1'
#
loop_
_entity.id
_entity.type
_entity.pdbx_description
1 polymer ?
#
loop_
_entity_poly.entity_id
_entity_poly.type
_entity_poly.pdbx_seq_one_letter_code
_entity_poly.pdbx_strand_id
1 'polypeptide(L)'
;MFVAGCDLFSLDDLNSGLTEAEVVEGLKEALNVGTDTAVAQGSSLNGFFLNPEIKIPFPEEVSIVKTVVESVPGGSLLVDEFVTQLNRAAEDAAEKATPIFKDAILNITFTDAFNILNGADTAATSYLRTNTFSALYDAFKPDIETSLTNVGAQGAWEAVVNVYNAVPFTDPVSADLADYTTNKGLKGLFVLVGNEEVKIRN
;
A
#
# COMPACT_ATOMS: atom_id res chain seq x y z
N MET A 1 65.27 -19.00 25.96
CA MET A 1 64.70 -17.82 26.65
C MET A 1 63.40 -17.51 25.94
N PHE A 2 62.28 -17.87 26.57
CA PHE A 2 60.92 -17.65 26.06
C PHE A 2 60.57 -16.16 26.17
N VAL A 3 60.04 -15.56 25.10
CA VAL A 3 59.17 -14.39 25.21
C VAL A 3 57.97 -14.66 24.32
N ALA A 4 56.89 -15.13 24.96
CA ALA A 4 55.57 -15.18 24.35
C ALA A 4 55.08 -13.73 24.24
N GLY A 5 55.05 -13.20 23.03
CA GLY A 5 54.28 -11.99 22.72
C GLY A 5 52.81 -12.37 22.73
N CYS A 6 52.16 -12.24 23.88
CA CYS A 6 50.72 -12.03 23.93
C CYS A 6 50.48 -10.65 23.32
N ASP A 7 50.25 -10.61 22.00
CA ASP A 7 49.55 -9.50 21.40
C ASP A 7 48.17 -9.47 22.04
N LEU A 8 48.02 -8.48 22.90
CA LEU A 8 46.82 -8.10 23.61
C LEU A 8 45.80 -7.69 22.55
N PHE A 9 45.06 -8.66 22.02
CA PHE A 9 43.80 -8.41 21.32
C PHE A 9 42.91 -7.68 22.32
N SER A 10 42.84 -6.35 22.20
CA SER A 10 42.07 -5.52 23.12
C SER A 10 40.61 -5.88 22.94
N LEU A 11 39.97 -6.31 24.03
CA LEU A 11 38.54 -6.61 24.08
C LEU A 11 37.67 -5.35 23.88
N ASP A 12 38.28 -4.17 23.76
CA ASP A 12 37.61 -2.90 23.43
C ASP A 12 37.08 -2.85 21.98
N ASP A 13 37.63 -3.65 21.06
CA ASP A 13 37.17 -3.68 19.65
C ASP A 13 35.89 -4.52 19.46
N LEU A 14 35.43 -5.21 20.51
CA LEU A 14 34.16 -5.95 20.51
C LEU A 14 32.99 -5.15 21.11
N ASN A 15 33.24 -3.89 21.50
CA ASN A 15 32.26 -3.02 22.14
C ASN A 15 32.15 -1.65 21.45
N SER A 16 32.58 -1.52 20.19
CA SER A 16 32.18 -0.39 19.36
C SER A 16 30.68 -0.56 19.06
N GLY A 17 29.85 0.18 19.79
CA GLY A 17 28.43 0.29 19.45
C GLY A 17 28.27 0.66 17.98
N LEU A 18 27.17 0.24 17.36
CA LEU A 18 26.88 0.53 15.96
C LEU A 18 27.10 2.01 15.66
N THR A 19 27.83 2.28 14.59
CA THR A 19 28.00 3.65 14.09
C THR A 19 26.66 4.19 13.59
N GLU A 20 26.49 5.51 13.62
CA GLU A 20 25.26 6.14 13.10
C GLU A 20 24.99 5.74 11.63
N ALA A 21 26.05 5.58 10.83
CA ALA A 21 25.94 5.11 9.45
C ALA A 21 25.42 3.67 9.34
N GLU A 22 25.89 2.75 10.18
CA GLU A 22 25.39 1.37 10.22
C GLU A 22 23.92 1.30 10.66
N VAL A 23 23.53 2.15 11.62
CA VAL A 23 22.12 2.25 12.06
C VAL A 23 21.23 2.73 10.91
N VAL A 24 21.66 3.75 10.15
CA VAL A 24 20.90 4.25 8.99
C VAL A 24 20.80 3.19 7.88
N GLU A 25 21.89 2.49 7.59
CA GLU A 25 21.88 1.44 6.57
C GLU A 25 20.98 0.26 6.99
N GLY A 26 21.06 -0.14 8.26
CA GLY A 26 20.18 -1.17 8.83
C GLY A 26 18.69 -0.79 8.74
N LEU A 27 18.36 0.48 9.00
CA LEU A 27 17.00 0.99 8.80
C LEU A 27 16.57 0.87 7.34
N LYS A 28 17.40 1.32 6.40
CA LYS A 28 17.09 1.27 4.95
C LYS A 28 16.87 -0.17 4.48
N GLU A 29 17.74 -1.09 4.87
CA GLU A 29 17.62 -2.49 4.52
C GLU A 29 16.33 -3.11 5.07
N ALA A 30 16.03 -2.86 6.35
CA ALA A 30 14.80 -3.34 6.94
C ALA A 30 13.55 -2.79 6.23
N LEU A 31 13.54 -1.50 5.86
CA LEU A 31 12.46 -0.89 5.09
C LEU A 31 12.35 -1.47 3.67
N ASN A 32 13.46 -1.78 3.01
CA ASN A 32 13.43 -2.46 1.71
C ASN A 32 12.75 -3.83 1.83
N VAL A 33 13.14 -4.63 2.82
CA VAL A 33 12.51 -5.93 3.07
C VAL A 33 11.02 -5.79 3.42
N GLY A 34 10.67 -4.82 4.27
CA GLY A 34 9.29 -4.58 4.69
C GLY A 34 8.41 -4.13 3.53
N THR A 35 8.87 -3.18 2.71
CA THR A 35 8.13 -2.73 1.53
C THR A 35 8.04 -3.79 0.45
N ASP A 36 9.10 -4.56 0.18
CA ASP A 36 9.05 -5.69 -0.76
C ASP A 36 8.03 -6.76 -0.30
N THR A 37 7.97 -7.03 1.00
CA THR A 37 6.99 -7.98 1.58
C THR A 37 5.56 -7.44 1.48
N ALA A 38 5.35 -6.16 1.80
CA ALA A 38 4.04 -5.51 1.69
C ALA A 38 3.53 -5.49 0.24
N VAL A 39 4.41 -5.18 -0.72
CA VAL A 39 4.08 -5.23 -2.15
C VAL A 39 3.74 -6.64 -2.57
N ALA A 40 4.54 -7.65 -2.21
CA ALA A 40 4.27 -9.05 -2.55
C ALA A 40 2.94 -9.55 -1.96
N GLN A 41 2.57 -9.11 -0.75
CA GLN A 41 1.26 -9.39 -0.17
C GLN A 41 0.16 -8.71 -0.97
N GLY A 42 0.29 -7.41 -1.24
CA GLY A 42 -0.70 -6.61 -1.96
C GLY A 42 -0.91 -7.06 -3.40
N SER A 43 0.14 -7.49 -4.10
CA SER A 43 0.04 -7.93 -5.50
C SER A 43 -0.33 -9.40 -5.67
N SER A 44 -0.37 -10.16 -4.57
CA SER A 44 -0.77 -11.56 -4.65
C SER A 44 -2.25 -11.70 -5.01
N LEU A 45 -2.58 -12.79 -5.71
CA LEU A 45 -3.98 -13.15 -5.93
C LEU A 45 -4.70 -13.29 -4.58
N ASN A 46 -5.75 -12.49 -4.38
CA ASN A 46 -6.52 -12.35 -3.14
C ASN A 46 -5.80 -11.60 -2.02
N GLY A 47 -4.66 -10.98 -2.29
CA GLY A 47 -3.93 -10.11 -1.38
C GLY A 47 -4.80 -8.99 -0.83
N PHE A 48 -5.62 -8.38 -1.69
CA PHE A 48 -6.65 -7.42 -1.27
C PHE A 48 -7.97 -8.12 -0.97
N PHE A 49 -8.47 -8.96 -1.87
CA PHE A 49 -9.87 -9.42 -1.80
C PHE A 49 -10.21 -10.22 -0.53
N LEU A 50 -9.27 -11.02 -0.02
CA LEU A 50 -9.47 -11.84 1.19
C LEU A 50 -8.87 -11.22 2.45
N ASN A 51 -8.20 -10.07 2.35
CA ASN A 51 -7.66 -9.37 3.50
C ASN A 51 -8.64 -8.29 3.98
N PRO A 52 -9.32 -8.48 5.14
CA PRO A 52 -10.34 -7.54 5.60
C PRO A 52 -9.80 -6.15 5.97
N GLU A 53 -8.50 -5.99 6.21
CA GLU A 53 -7.90 -4.68 6.54
C GLU A 53 -7.75 -3.78 5.33
N ILE A 54 -7.58 -4.36 4.14
CA ILE A 54 -7.26 -3.62 2.92
C ILE A 54 -8.24 -3.87 1.78
N LYS A 55 -9.17 -4.82 1.93
CA LYS A 55 -10.21 -5.12 0.95
C LYS A 55 -10.90 -3.84 0.50
N ILE A 56 -10.96 -3.63 -0.80
CA ILE A 56 -11.69 -2.53 -1.41
C ILE A 56 -13.17 -2.90 -1.45
N PRO A 57 -14.03 -2.24 -0.67
CA PRO A 57 -15.45 -2.52 -0.68
C PRO A 57 -16.12 -1.83 -1.86
N PHE A 58 -17.39 -2.18 -2.08
CA PHE A 58 -18.28 -1.38 -2.90
C PHE A 58 -18.31 0.07 -2.34
N PRO A 59 -18.25 1.12 -3.19
CA PRO A 59 -18.25 2.49 -2.71
C PRO A 59 -19.48 2.80 -1.84
N GLU A 60 -19.25 3.32 -0.63
CA GLU A 60 -20.30 3.53 0.37
C GLU A 60 -21.25 4.66 -0.01
N GLU A 61 -20.74 5.63 -0.78
CA GLU A 61 -21.45 6.80 -1.27
C GLU A 61 -22.66 6.45 -2.14
N VAL A 62 -22.68 5.23 -2.69
CA VAL A 62 -23.79 4.65 -3.47
C VAL A 62 -24.30 3.35 -2.85
N SER A 63 -24.23 3.21 -1.54
CA SER A 63 -24.81 2.07 -0.82
C SER A 63 -26.28 1.80 -1.20
N ILE A 64 -27.05 2.84 -1.52
CA ILE A 64 -28.43 2.70 -2.01
C ILE A 64 -28.52 1.98 -3.36
N VAL A 65 -27.59 2.25 -4.28
CA VAL A 65 -27.48 1.54 -5.56
C VAL A 65 -27.22 0.06 -5.31
N LYS A 66 -26.27 -0.25 -4.42
CA LYS A 66 -25.97 -1.65 -4.04
C LYS A 66 -27.23 -2.36 -3.57
N THR A 67 -28.02 -1.74 -2.68
CA THR A 67 -29.28 -2.32 -2.19
C THR A 67 -30.28 -2.57 -3.31
N VAL A 68 -30.42 -1.64 -4.26
CA VAL A 68 -31.33 -1.81 -5.40
C VAL A 68 -30.87 -2.95 -6.30
N VAL A 69 -29.58 -3.02 -6.63
CA VAL A 69 -29.03 -4.11 -7.45
C VAL A 69 -29.21 -5.46 -6.72
N GLU A 70 -28.92 -5.54 -5.43
CA GLU A 70 -29.09 -6.78 -4.65
C GLU A 70 -30.55 -7.26 -4.57
N SER A 71 -31.54 -6.36 -4.74
CA SER A 71 -32.95 -6.72 -4.68
C SER A 71 -33.48 -7.49 -5.89
N VAL A 72 -32.75 -7.49 -7.01
CA VAL A 72 -33.14 -8.23 -8.22
C VAL A 72 -32.52 -9.63 -8.24
N PRO A 73 -33.20 -10.65 -8.83
CA PRO A 73 -32.63 -11.99 -8.96
C PRO A 73 -31.25 -11.98 -9.63
N GLY A 74 -30.24 -12.51 -8.95
CA GLY A 74 -28.85 -12.54 -9.42
C GLY A 74 -28.04 -11.27 -9.14
N GLY A 75 -28.64 -10.23 -8.56
CA GLY A 75 -27.97 -8.95 -8.33
C GLY A 75 -26.84 -8.98 -7.31
N SER A 76 -26.96 -9.77 -6.24
CA SER A 76 -25.87 -9.94 -5.26
C SER A 76 -24.61 -10.51 -5.89
N LEU A 77 -24.74 -11.44 -6.85
CA LEU A 77 -23.60 -11.98 -7.58
C LEU A 77 -22.87 -10.90 -8.40
N LEU A 78 -23.62 -9.96 -8.98
CA LEU A 78 -23.03 -8.84 -9.72
C LEU A 78 -22.26 -7.89 -8.81
N VAL A 79 -22.78 -7.63 -7.60
CA VAL A 79 -22.08 -6.82 -6.59
C VAL A 79 -20.81 -7.51 -6.12
N ASP A 80 -20.88 -8.82 -5.85
CA ASP A 80 -19.72 -9.61 -5.41
C ASP A 80 -18.63 -9.67 -6.49
N GLU A 81 -19.03 -9.88 -7.76
CA GLU A 81 -18.12 -9.85 -8.91
C GLU A 81 -17.50 -8.46 -9.07
N PHE A 82 -18.30 -7.39 -8.99
CA PHE A 82 -17.80 -6.01 -9.05
C PHE A 82 -16.75 -5.75 -7.97
N VAL A 83 -17.06 -6.07 -6.71
CA VAL A 83 -16.09 -5.95 -5.60
C VAL A 83 -14.84 -6.77 -5.87
N THR A 84 -14.98 -7.99 -6.39
CA THR A 84 -13.82 -8.81 -6.79
C THR A 84 -12.95 -8.07 -7.81
N GLN A 85 -13.54 -7.47 -8.85
CA GLN A 85 -12.81 -6.74 -9.88
C GLN A 85 -12.09 -5.49 -9.36
N LEU A 86 -12.68 -4.74 -8.42
CA LEU A 86 -11.98 -3.63 -7.76
C LEU A 86 -10.69 -4.10 -7.06
N ASN A 87 -10.78 -5.22 -6.36
CA ASN A 87 -9.64 -5.77 -5.62
C ASN A 87 -8.59 -6.35 -6.57
N ARG A 88 -8.99 -7.02 -7.66
CA ARG A 88 -8.05 -7.51 -8.69
C ARG A 88 -7.29 -6.36 -9.35
N ALA A 89 -7.97 -5.27 -9.70
CA ALA A 89 -7.32 -4.10 -10.26
C ALA A 89 -6.26 -3.50 -9.30
N ALA A 90 -6.54 -3.48 -7.99
CA ALA A 90 -5.58 -3.02 -7.00
C ALA A 90 -4.41 -4.01 -6.79
N GLU A 91 -4.67 -5.32 -6.83
CA GLU A 91 -3.64 -6.37 -6.78
C GLU A 91 -2.67 -6.22 -7.97
N ASP A 92 -3.20 -6.11 -9.19
CA ASP A 92 -2.38 -5.94 -10.40
C ASP A 92 -1.49 -4.67 -10.32
N ALA A 93 -2.06 -3.56 -9.87
CA ALA A 93 -1.34 -2.29 -9.80
C ALA A 93 -0.29 -2.26 -8.67
N ALA A 94 -0.47 -3.05 -7.61
CA ALA A 94 0.45 -3.08 -6.46
C ALA A 94 1.90 -3.42 -6.86
N GLU A 95 2.09 -4.22 -7.92
CA GLU A 95 3.40 -4.58 -8.45
C GLU A 95 4.27 -3.37 -8.85
N LYS A 96 3.64 -2.23 -9.19
CA LYS A 96 4.36 -1.00 -9.59
C LYS A 96 5.05 -0.29 -8.43
N ALA A 97 4.72 -0.65 -7.19
CA ALA A 97 5.17 0.12 -6.03
C ALA A 97 6.64 -0.11 -5.66
N THR A 98 7.19 -1.31 -5.90
CA THR A 98 8.56 -1.68 -5.51
C THR A 98 9.62 -0.66 -5.96
N PRO A 99 9.74 -0.28 -7.24
CA PRO A 99 10.77 0.68 -7.66
C PRO A 99 10.60 2.06 -7.02
N ILE A 100 9.36 2.47 -6.75
CA ILE A 100 9.05 3.78 -6.15
C ILE A 100 9.42 3.80 -4.66
N PHE A 101 9.12 2.72 -3.93
CA PHE A 101 9.56 2.60 -2.53
C PHE A 101 11.08 2.51 -2.42
N LYS A 102 11.74 1.72 -3.27
CA LYS A 102 13.21 1.59 -3.26
C LYS A 102 13.89 2.93 -3.49
N ASP A 103 13.42 3.71 -4.46
CA ASP A 103 13.96 5.05 -4.70
C ASP A 103 13.80 5.97 -3.49
N ALA A 104 12.61 5.99 -2.86
CA ALA A 104 12.38 6.79 -1.66
C ALA A 104 13.24 6.35 -0.47
N ILE A 105 13.44 5.05 -0.27
CA ILE A 105 14.28 4.49 0.82
C ILE A 105 15.75 4.85 0.59
N LEU A 106 16.24 4.73 -0.65
CA LEU A 106 17.61 5.12 -1.00
C LEU A 106 17.85 6.60 -0.66
N ASN A 107 16.86 7.45 -0.90
CA ASN A 107 16.89 8.89 -0.65
C ASN A 107 16.68 9.31 0.82
N ILE A 108 16.47 8.37 1.76
CA ILE A 108 16.43 8.69 3.20
C ILE A 108 17.78 9.29 3.62
N THR A 109 17.73 10.52 4.15
CA THR A 109 18.90 11.20 4.71
C THR A 109 19.18 10.73 6.14
N PHE A 110 20.35 11.07 6.69
CA PHE A 110 20.66 10.84 8.10
C PHE A 110 19.59 11.45 9.03
N THR A 111 19.19 12.69 8.75
CA THR A 111 18.15 13.38 9.53
C THR A 111 16.81 12.66 9.48
N ASP A 112 16.40 12.20 8.28
CA ASP A 112 15.16 11.45 8.13
C ASP A 112 15.20 10.14 8.90
N ALA A 113 16.31 9.40 8.79
CA ALA A 113 16.49 8.14 9.50
C ALA A 113 16.40 8.33 11.01
N PHE A 114 17.06 9.34 11.58
CA PHE A 114 16.93 9.64 13.01
C PHE A 114 15.51 10.06 13.41
N ASN A 115 14.80 10.82 12.57
CA ASN A 115 13.41 11.17 12.83
C ASN A 115 12.49 9.93 12.80
N ILE A 116 12.76 8.97 11.90
CA ILE A 116 12.03 7.71 11.81
C ILE A 116 12.27 6.86 13.06
N LEU A 117 13.54 6.69 13.46
CA LEU A 117 13.95 5.87 14.61
C LEU A 117 13.41 6.40 15.93
N ASN A 118 13.36 7.73 16.10
CA ASN A 118 12.83 8.38 17.30
C ASN A 118 11.32 8.67 17.20
N GLY A 119 10.68 8.33 16.08
CA GLY A 119 9.26 8.54 15.83
C GLY A 119 8.38 7.41 16.37
N ALA A 120 7.06 7.61 16.27
CA ALA A 120 6.07 6.58 16.59
C ALA A 120 6.23 5.33 15.72
N ASP A 121 5.57 4.22 16.11
CA ASP A 121 5.73 2.88 15.51
C ASP A 121 5.54 2.79 13.99
N THR A 122 4.89 3.78 13.38
CA THR A 122 4.66 3.86 11.92
C THR A 122 5.31 5.09 11.27
N ALA A 123 6.42 5.59 11.83
CA ALA A 123 7.08 6.80 11.33
C ALA A 123 7.67 6.61 9.92
N ALA A 124 8.23 5.43 9.62
CA ALA A 124 8.77 5.14 8.29
C ALA A 124 7.65 5.04 7.25
N THR A 125 6.52 4.43 7.61
CA THR A 125 5.32 4.37 6.77
C THR A 125 4.79 5.76 6.47
N SER A 126 4.80 6.65 7.46
CA SER A 126 4.41 8.06 7.28
C SER A 126 5.37 8.83 6.36
N TYR A 127 6.67 8.59 6.51
CA TYR A 127 7.69 9.12 5.61
C TYR A 127 7.48 8.63 4.18
N LEU A 128 7.36 7.32 3.98
CA LEU A 128 7.15 6.73 2.66
C LEU A 128 5.88 7.27 2.03
N ARG A 129 4.76 7.29 2.76
CA ARG A 129 3.50 7.86 2.26
C ARG A 129 3.65 9.30 1.79
N THR A 130 4.34 10.13 2.55
CA THR A 130 4.55 11.54 2.19
C THR A 130 5.40 11.68 0.92
N ASN A 131 6.40 10.82 0.74
CA ASN A 131 7.37 10.92 -0.34
C ASN A 131 7.01 10.11 -1.59
N THR A 132 6.07 9.16 -1.52
CA THR A 132 5.77 8.26 -2.64
C THR A 132 4.33 8.31 -3.12
N PHE A 133 3.36 8.83 -2.34
CA PHE A 133 1.94 8.69 -2.67
C PHE A 133 1.58 9.21 -4.07
N SER A 134 2.09 10.38 -4.47
CA SER A 134 1.80 10.94 -5.80
C SER A 134 2.36 10.06 -6.92
N ALA A 135 3.62 9.63 -6.81
CA ALA A 135 4.24 8.78 -7.81
C ALA A 135 3.56 7.40 -7.90
N LEU A 136 3.14 6.85 -6.76
CA LEU A 136 2.36 5.61 -6.72
C LEU A 136 0.99 5.79 -7.36
N TYR A 137 0.29 6.89 -7.08
CA TYR A 137 -1.00 7.20 -7.70
C TYR A 137 -0.88 7.26 -9.23
N ASP A 138 0.10 8.02 -9.72
CA ASP A 138 0.34 8.19 -11.16
C ASP A 138 0.74 6.87 -11.85
N ALA A 139 1.43 5.97 -11.13
CA ALA A 139 1.79 4.65 -11.63
C ALA A 139 0.63 3.64 -11.57
N PHE A 140 -0.24 3.74 -10.56
CA PHE A 140 -1.32 2.77 -10.33
C PHE A 140 -2.54 3.04 -11.19
N LYS A 141 -2.95 4.31 -11.29
CA LYS A 141 -4.24 4.68 -11.89
C LYS A 141 -4.42 4.14 -13.32
N PRO A 142 -3.43 4.23 -14.23
CA PRO A 142 -3.59 3.74 -15.60
C PRO A 142 -3.82 2.22 -15.68
N ASP A 143 -3.13 1.44 -14.84
CA ASP A 143 -3.27 -0.02 -14.81
C ASP A 143 -4.61 -0.42 -14.20
N ILE A 144 -5.04 0.25 -13.13
CA ILE A 144 -6.37 0.07 -12.54
C ILE A 144 -7.46 0.38 -13.56
N GLU A 145 -7.37 1.53 -14.24
CA GLU A 145 -8.33 1.93 -15.27
C GLU A 145 -8.41 0.89 -16.39
N THR A 146 -7.27 0.36 -16.81
CA THR A 146 -7.19 -0.72 -17.81
C THR A 146 -7.86 -2.00 -17.31
N SER A 147 -7.54 -2.47 -16.09
CA SER A 147 -8.14 -3.67 -15.50
C SER A 147 -9.66 -3.55 -15.36
N LEU A 148 -10.15 -2.42 -14.87
CA LEU A 148 -11.59 -2.15 -14.70
C LEU A 148 -12.32 -2.04 -16.06
N THR A 149 -11.68 -1.45 -17.06
CA THR A 149 -12.24 -1.34 -18.41
C THR A 149 -12.34 -2.70 -19.09
N ASN A 150 -11.31 -3.53 -18.99
CA ASN A 150 -11.26 -4.85 -19.63
C ASN A 150 -12.38 -5.80 -19.17
N VAL A 151 -12.83 -5.64 -17.92
CA VAL A 151 -13.92 -6.44 -17.34
C VAL A 151 -15.27 -5.72 -17.39
N GLY A 152 -15.33 -4.53 -18.00
CA GLY A 152 -16.54 -3.73 -18.16
C GLY A 152 -17.05 -3.05 -16.87
N ALA A 153 -16.29 -3.12 -15.78
CA ALA A 153 -16.67 -2.55 -14.49
C ALA A 153 -16.80 -1.01 -14.56
N GLN A 154 -15.90 -0.35 -15.30
CA GLN A 154 -15.93 1.11 -15.50
C GLN A 154 -17.23 1.56 -16.16
N GLY A 155 -17.61 0.96 -17.30
CA GLY A 155 -18.83 1.34 -18.03
C GLY A 155 -20.11 0.99 -17.26
N ALA A 156 -20.13 -0.13 -16.55
CA ALA A 156 -21.26 -0.51 -15.70
C ALA A 156 -21.46 0.50 -14.55
N TRP A 157 -20.36 0.92 -13.93
CA TRP A 157 -20.37 1.93 -12.87
C TRP A 157 -20.87 3.29 -13.37
N GLU A 158 -20.36 3.77 -14.49
CA GLU A 158 -20.79 5.04 -15.09
C GLU A 158 -22.28 5.05 -15.40
N ALA A 159 -22.82 3.97 -15.98
CA ALA A 159 -24.25 3.86 -16.28
C ALA A 159 -25.10 3.98 -15.02
N VAL A 160 -24.68 3.32 -13.94
CA VAL A 160 -25.37 3.31 -12.66
C VAL A 160 -25.30 4.65 -11.95
N VAL A 161 -24.11 5.27 -11.88
CA VAL A 161 -23.90 6.58 -11.25
C VAL A 161 -24.64 7.68 -12.02
N ASN A 162 -24.69 7.62 -13.36
CA ASN A 162 -25.45 8.60 -14.15
C ASN A 162 -26.95 8.57 -13.84
N VAL A 163 -27.53 7.39 -13.63
CA VAL A 163 -28.93 7.27 -13.21
C VAL A 163 -29.12 7.78 -11.77
N TYR A 164 -28.21 7.45 -10.87
CA TYR A 164 -28.25 7.91 -9.47
C TYR A 164 -28.15 9.44 -9.36
N ASN A 165 -27.19 10.04 -10.05
CA ASN A 165 -26.96 11.49 -10.06
C ASN A 165 -28.08 12.29 -10.77
N ALA A 166 -28.96 11.63 -11.52
CA ALA A 166 -30.14 12.27 -12.11
C ALA A 166 -31.31 12.45 -11.11
N VAL A 167 -31.24 11.82 -9.94
CA VAL A 167 -32.25 11.95 -8.89
C VAL A 167 -32.05 13.29 -8.16
N PRO A 168 -33.06 14.17 -8.07
CA PRO A 168 -32.92 15.43 -7.33
C PRO A 168 -32.82 15.18 -5.83
N PHE A 169 -32.09 16.06 -5.13
CA PHE A 169 -31.88 16.04 -3.67
C PHE A 169 -30.98 14.90 -3.13
N THR A 170 -30.17 14.27 -3.98
CA THR A 170 -29.07 13.37 -3.57
C THR A 170 -27.71 14.06 -3.72
N ASP A 171 -26.71 13.61 -2.94
CA ASP A 171 -25.33 14.05 -3.12
C ASP A 171 -24.72 13.36 -4.35
N PRO A 172 -24.06 14.11 -5.26
CA PRO A 172 -23.50 13.53 -6.48
C PRO A 172 -22.32 12.62 -6.17
N VAL A 173 -22.24 11.51 -6.89
CA VAL A 173 -21.16 10.53 -6.76
C VAL A 173 -20.24 10.61 -7.98
N SER A 174 -18.93 10.44 -7.74
CA SER A 174 -17.94 10.41 -8.80
C SER A 174 -18.13 9.20 -9.72
N ALA A 175 -18.10 9.45 -11.03
CA ALA A 175 -18.07 8.40 -12.04
C ALA A 175 -16.66 7.79 -12.22
N ASP A 176 -15.61 8.40 -11.65
CA ASP A 176 -14.24 7.91 -11.75
C ASP A 176 -13.97 6.77 -10.75
N LEU A 177 -14.33 5.54 -11.17
CA LEU A 177 -14.09 4.34 -10.37
C LEU A 177 -12.59 4.01 -10.26
N ALA A 178 -11.80 4.38 -11.27
CA ALA A 178 -10.35 4.20 -11.23
C ALA A 178 -9.76 5.03 -10.09
N ASP A 179 -10.11 6.31 -9.96
CA ASP A 179 -9.67 7.16 -8.84
C ASP A 179 -10.05 6.57 -7.48
N TYR A 180 -11.30 6.12 -7.29
CA TYR A 180 -11.74 5.47 -6.06
C TYR A 180 -10.85 4.26 -5.74
N THR A 181 -10.66 3.38 -6.73
CA THR A 181 -9.92 2.13 -6.57
C THR A 181 -8.44 2.39 -6.32
N THR A 182 -7.83 3.36 -7.00
CA THR A 182 -6.44 3.78 -6.77
C THR A 182 -6.25 4.28 -5.35
N ASN A 183 -7.09 5.20 -4.87
CA ASN A 183 -6.97 5.73 -3.51
C ASN A 183 -7.14 4.65 -2.43
N LYS A 184 -8.11 3.73 -2.61
CA LYS A 184 -8.32 2.60 -1.69
C LYS A 184 -7.17 1.60 -1.75
N GLY A 185 -6.69 1.28 -2.94
CA GLY A 185 -5.54 0.41 -3.18
C GLY A 185 -4.28 0.93 -2.49
N LEU A 186 -3.94 2.20 -2.71
CA LEU A 186 -2.80 2.86 -2.05
C LEU A 186 -2.96 2.89 -0.53
N LYS A 187 -4.15 3.23 -0.02
CA LYS A 187 -4.42 3.19 1.42
C LYS A 187 -4.14 1.79 1.98
N GLY A 188 -4.63 0.74 1.30
CA GLY A 188 -4.38 -0.64 1.68
C GLY A 188 -2.90 -1.02 1.65
N LEU A 189 -2.18 -0.62 0.60
CA LEU A 189 -0.75 -0.87 0.50
C LEU A 189 0.04 -0.22 1.66
N PHE A 190 -0.31 1.01 2.06
CA PHE A 190 0.31 1.64 3.23
C PHE A 190 -0.06 1.00 4.57
N VAL A 191 -1.24 0.35 4.68
CA VAL A 191 -1.56 -0.49 5.84
C VAL A 191 -0.61 -1.68 5.91
N LEU A 192 -0.35 -2.36 4.78
CA LEU A 192 0.59 -3.48 4.73
C LEU A 192 2.02 -3.04 5.08
N VAL A 193 2.49 -1.91 4.55
CA VAL A 193 3.81 -1.35 4.91
C VAL A 193 3.90 -1.05 6.41
N GLY A 194 2.85 -0.45 6.99
CA GLY A 194 2.79 -0.21 8.44
C GLY A 194 2.84 -1.50 9.26
N ASN A 195 2.13 -2.54 8.82
CA ASN A 195 2.15 -3.84 9.46
C ASN A 195 3.55 -4.47 9.43
N GLU A 196 4.30 -4.34 8.33
CA GLU A 196 5.70 -4.79 8.26
C GLU A 196 6.65 -3.91 9.10
N GLU A 197 6.44 -2.60 9.15
CA GLU A 197 7.23 -1.69 10.00
C GLU A 197 7.12 -2.05 11.48
N VAL A 198 5.91 -2.36 11.97
CA VAL A 198 5.69 -2.76 13.37
C VAL A 198 6.47 -4.04 13.72
N LYS A 199 6.65 -4.97 12.77
CA LYS A 199 7.44 -6.19 12.96
C LYS A 199 8.94 -5.92 12.96
N ILE A 200 9.42 -4.90 12.26
CA ILE A 200 10.84 -4.52 12.25
C ILE A 200 11.25 -3.93 13.61
N ARG A 201 10.31 -3.29 14.32
CA ARG A 201 10.55 -2.62 15.60
C ARG A 201 10.50 -3.53 16.84
N ASN A 202 9.91 -4.72 16.75
CA ASN A 202 9.65 -5.63 17.88
C ASN A 202 10.25 -7.03 17.65
#